data_AF-A0A7H5EXY6-F1
#
_entry.id   AF-A0A7H5EXY6-F1
#
_cell.length_a   1.000
_cell.length_b   1.000
_cell.length_c   1.000
_cell.angle_alpha   90.00
_cell.angle_beta   90.00
_cell.angle_gamma   90.00
#
_symmetry.space_group_name_H-M   'P 1'
#
loop_
_entity.id
_entity.type
_entity.pdbx_description
1 polymer ?
#
loop_
_entity_poly.entity_id
_entity_poly.type
_entity_poly.pdbx_seq_one_letter_code
_entity_poly.pdbx_strand_id
1 'polypeptide(L)'
;MNGENKAQIPEVNEMSIYEGGSLNRIVIDDLLENEVAIKQLVNRHNTTLKDLKKSREETANLRASLEYLRTTPFIAILALISNSIGSLLIAISVNFITDEKDQDYEYLILIAGIALVFLGSLSTILYPYANRWFNKKE
;
A
#
# COMPACT_ATOMS: atom_id res chain seq x y z
N MET A 1 -75.70 12.04 24.97
CA MET A 1 -74.32 12.36 25.38
C MET A 1 -73.57 11.05 25.55
N ASN A 2 -72.65 10.71 24.65
CA ASN A 2 -71.67 9.66 24.90
C ASN A 2 -70.41 10.03 24.13
N GLY A 3 -69.36 10.36 24.89
CA GLY A 3 -68.10 10.91 24.40
C GLY A 3 -67.22 9.85 23.76
N GLU A 4 -66.61 10.22 22.65
CA GLU A 4 -65.63 9.44 21.90
C GLU A 4 -64.35 9.23 22.74
N ASN A 5 -64.01 7.98 23.04
CA ASN A 5 -62.68 7.63 23.55
C ASN A 5 -61.67 7.72 22.40
N LYS A 6 -61.00 8.86 22.30
CA LYS A 6 -59.86 9.03 21.38
C LYS A 6 -58.64 8.34 21.99
N ALA A 7 -58.24 7.21 21.40
CA ALA A 7 -56.95 6.60 21.67
C ALA A 7 -55.84 7.60 21.33
N GLN A 8 -55.08 8.03 22.34
CA GLN A 8 -53.88 8.83 22.12
C GLN A 8 -52.78 7.91 21.60
N ILE A 9 -52.42 8.11 20.34
CA ILE A 9 -51.21 7.53 19.77
C ILE A 9 -50.05 8.37 20.33
N PRO A 10 -49.08 7.77 21.05
CA PRO A 10 -47.92 8.51 21.51
C PRO A 10 -47.18 9.05 20.29
N GLU A 11 -46.93 10.35 20.31
CA GLU A 11 -46.25 11.07 19.23
C GLU A 11 -44.77 10.64 19.22
N VAL A 12 -44.47 9.59 18.45
CA VAL A 12 -43.09 9.15 18.24
C VAL A 12 -42.45 10.16 17.29
N ASN A 13 -41.60 11.02 17.85
CA ASN A 13 -40.86 12.01 17.10
C ASN A 13 -39.83 11.30 16.19
N GLU A 14 -40.19 11.11 14.93
CA GLU A 14 -39.38 10.44 13.90
C GLU A 14 -38.01 11.12 13.71
N MET A 15 -37.89 12.40 14.06
CA MET A 15 -36.63 13.16 14.01
C MET A 15 -35.57 12.60 14.97
N SER A 16 -35.99 11.96 16.07
CA SER A 16 -35.08 11.26 17.00
C SER A 16 -34.52 9.94 16.45
N ILE A 17 -35.17 9.37 15.44
CA ILE A 17 -34.81 8.08 14.84
C ILE A 17 -33.83 8.28 13.67
N TYR A 18 -33.92 9.41 12.96
CA TYR A 18 -33.18 9.62 11.71
C TYR A 18 -32.13 10.75 11.73
N GLU A 19 -32.21 11.71 12.66
CA GLU A 19 -31.25 12.82 12.75
C GLU A 19 -30.49 12.85 14.08
N GLY A 20 -29.62 11.87 14.30
CA GLY A 20 -28.44 12.02 15.17
C GLY A 20 -28.67 12.73 16.52
N GLY A 21 -29.81 12.50 17.17
CA GLY A 21 -30.10 13.02 18.50
C GLY A 21 -28.96 12.67 19.43
N SER A 22 -28.53 13.64 20.25
CA SER A 22 -27.33 13.62 21.09
C SER A 22 -26.94 12.20 21.46
N LEU A 23 -25.74 11.76 21.07
CA LEU A 23 -25.13 10.46 21.40
C LEU A 23 -25.70 9.92 22.72
N ASN A 24 -26.78 9.14 22.65
CA ASN A 24 -27.33 8.51 23.81
C ASN A 24 -26.27 7.47 24.15
N ARG A 25 -25.47 7.80 25.16
CA ARG A 25 -24.42 6.93 25.66
C ARG A 25 -25.17 5.71 26.19
N ILE A 26 -25.18 4.63 25.40
CA ILE A 26 -25.80 3.37 25.79
C ILE A 26 -25.20 2.99 27.15
N VAL A 27 -26.00 3.07 28.21
CA VAL A 27 -25.59 2.70 29.56
C VAL A 27 -25.73 1.17 29.66
N ILE A 28 -24.92 0.50 30.48
CA ILE A 28 -24.96 -0.98 30.61
C ILE A 28 -26.36 -1.46 30.99
N ASP A 29 -27.11 -0.63 31.74
CA ASP A 29 -28.48 -0.91 32.16
C ASP A 29 -29.47 -0.93 30.98
N ASP A 30 -29.23 -0.18 29.90
CA ASP A 30 -30.06 -0.19 28.68
C ASP A 30 -29.88 -1.47 27.83
N LEU A 31 -28.78 -2.19 28.07
CA LEU A 31 -28.43 -3.43 27.37
C LEU A 31 -28.94 -4.67 28.09
N LEU A 32 -29.22 -4.60 29.39
CA LEU A 32 -29.40 -5.76 30.27
C LEU A 32 -30.61 -6.65 29.91
N GLU A 33 -31.57 -6.14 29.12
CA GLU A 33 -32.74 -6.91 28.67
C GLU A 33 -33.11 -6.62 27.19
N ASN A 34 -32.25 -5.91 26.45
CA ASN A 34 -32.53 -5.47 25.09
C ASN A 34 -31.64 -6.18 24.06
N GLU A 35 -32.10 -7.34 23.59
CA GLU A 35 -31.42 -8.17 22.59
C GLU A 35 -31.12 -7.40 21.29
N VAL A 36 -32.01 -6.49 20.89
CA VAL A 36 -31.85 -5.67 19.68
C VAL A 36 -30.68 -4.70 19.84
N ALA A 37 -30.60 -4.01 20.99
CA ALA A 37 -29.50 -3.10 21.29
C ALA A 37 -28.15 -3.85 21.38
N ILE A 38 -28.12 -5.05 21.99
CA ILE A 38 -26.92 -5.91 22.02
C ILE A 38 -26.49 -6.30 20.60
N LYS A 39 -27.42 -6.76 19.74
CA LYS A 39 -27.12 -7.12 18.34
C LYS A 39 -26.58 -5.94 17.54
N GLN A 40 -27.16 -4.75 17.71
CA GLN A 40 -26.68 -3.53 17.06
C GLN A 40 -25.28 -3.15 17.53
N LEU A 41 -24.99 -3.27 18.83
CA LEU A 41 -23.67 -3.00 19.39
C LEU A 41 -22.61 -3.96 18.83
N VAL A 42 -22.89 -5.26 18.79
CA VAL A 42 -22.00 -6.28 18.22
C VAL A 42 -21.77 -6.04 16.73
N ASN A 43 -22.82 -5.74 15.97
CA ASN A 43 -22.70 -5.43 14.53
C ASN A 43 -21.88 -4.17 14.29
N ARG A 44 -22.09 -3.11 15.09
CA ARG A 44 -21.29 -1.89 15.02
C ARG A 44 -19.83 -2.18 15.34
N HIS A 45 -19.55 -2.98 16.37
CA HIS A 45 -18.21 -3.38 16.73
C HIS A 45 -17.53 -4.17 15.60
N ASN A 46 -18.20 -5.17 15.04
CA ASN A 46 -17.69 -5.97 13.92
C ASN A 46 -17.41 -5.13 12.67
N THR A 47 -18.30 -4.19 12.36
CA THR A 47 -18.13 -3.26 11.23
C THR A 47 -16.94 -2.34 11.48
N THR A 48 -16.84 -1.77 12.68
CA THR A 48 -15.69 -0.92 13.08
C THR A 48 -14.37 -1.69 13.02
N LEU A 49 -14.34 -2.95 13.46
CA LEU A 49 -13.16 -3.82 13.35
C LEU A 49 -12.77 -4.08 11.88
N LYS A 50 -13.76 -4.31 11.01
CA LYS A 50 -13.53 -4.49 9.58
C LYS A 50 -12.98 -3.21 8.93
N ASP A 51 -13.53 -2.06 9.29
CA ASP A 51 -13.09 -0.76 8.80
C ASP A 51 -11.67 -0.43 9.29
N LEU A 52 -11.36 -0.73 10.56
CA LEU A 52 -10.01 -0.61 11.10
C LEU A 52 -9.02 -1.52 10.37
N LYS A 53 -9.40 -2.76 10.05
CA LYS A 53 -8.54 -3.67 9.29
C LYS A 53 -8.27 -3.11 7.89
N LYS A 54 -9.31 -2.65 7.19
CA LYS A 54 -9.20 -2.04 5.86
C LYS A 54 -8.31 -0.78 5.89
N SER A 55 -8.53 0.11 6.84
CA SER A 55 -7.72 1.33 7.01
C SER A 55 -6.25 1.01 7.28
N ARG A 56 -5.97 -0.03 8.08
CA ARG A 56 -4.58 -0.49 8.31
C ARG A 56 -3.94 -1.03 7.03
N GLU A 57 -4.68 -1.79 6.23
CA GLU A 57 -4.21 -2.31 4.94
C GLU A 57 -3.94 -1.19 3.93
N GLU A 58 -4.85 -0.22 3.82
CA GLU A 58 -4.65 0.98 3.01
C GLU A 58 -3.42 1.76 3.47
N THR A 59 -3.26 1.96 4.78
CA THR A 59 -2.07 2.65 5.33
C THR A 59 -0.78 1.91 5.00
N ALA A 60 -0.77 0.58 5.04
CA ALA A 60 0.38 -0.24 4.67
C ALA A 60 0.73 -0.08 3.18
N ASN A 61 -0.29 -0.13 2.31
CA ASN A 61 -0.13 0.07 0.87
C ASN A 61 0.39 1.48 0.52
N LEU A 62 -0.12 2.52 1.20
CA LEU A 62 0.37 3.89 1.03
C LEU A 62 1.83 4.04 1.46
N ARG A 63 2.24 3.42 2.58
CA ARG A 63 3.64 3.43 3.02
C ARG A 63 4.56 2.77 1.99
N ALA A 64 4.18 1.60 1.47
CA ALA A 64 4.95 0.91 0.45
C ALA A 64 5.08 1.72 -0.85
N SER A 65 4.02 2.47 -1.21
CA SER A 65 4.00 3.34 -2.39
C SER A 65 4.87 4.59 -2.20
N LEU A 66 4.89 5.18 -1.00
CA LEU A 66 5.77 6.29 -0.65
C LEU A 66 7.24 5.88 -0.70
N GLU A 67 7.57 4.71 -0.17
CA GLU A 67 8.94 4.18 -0.20
C GLU A 67 9.42 3.93 -1.63
N TYR A 68 8.53 3.36 -2.48
CA TYR A 68 8.78 3.20 -3.90
C TYR A 68 9.08 4.54 -4.58
N LEU A 69 8.20 5.53 -4.41
CA LEU A 69 8.35 6.86 -5.03
C LEU A 69 9.62 7.57 -4.58
N ARG A 70 10.01 7.40 -3.31
CA ARG A 70 11.24 7.98 -2.76
C ARG A 70 12.50 7.37 -3.37
N THR A 71 12.47 6.07 -3.68
CA THR A 71 13.69 5.31 -4.01
C THR A 71 13.83 5.06 -5.52
N THR A 72 12.72 5.04 -6.28
CA THR A 72 12.73 4.85 -7.74
C THR A 72 13.67 5.82 -8.47
N PRO A 73 13.69 7.13 -8.17
CA PRO A 73 14.62 8.06 -8.82
C PRO A 73 16.08 7.70 -8.56
N PHE A 74 16.40 7.21 -7.35
CA PHE A 74 17.75 6.81 -6.98
C PHE A 74 18.21 5.57 -7.76
N ILE A 75 17.33 4.56 -7.90
CA ILE A 75 17.62 3.37 -8.70
C ILE A 75 17.82 3.73 -10.18
N ALA A 76 17.00 4.64 -10.72
CA ALA A 76 17.17 5.11 -12.09
C ALA A 76 18.52 5.80 -12.32
N ILE A 77 18.96 6.64 -11.38
CA ILE A 77 20.28 7.30 -11.44
C ILE A 77 21.41 6.26 -11.38
N LEU A 78 21.33 5.29 -10.46
CA LEU A 78 22.34 4.23 -10.37
C LEU A 78 22.41 3.39 -11.65
N ALA A 79 21.27 3.06 -12.24
CA ALA A 79 21.21 2.34 -13.51
C ALA A 79 21.83 3.14 -14.66
N LEU A 80 21.57 4.46 -14.71
CA LEU A 80 22.17 5.35 -15.70
C LEU A 80 23.70 5.38 -15.59
N ILE A 81 24.22 5.53 -14.36
CA ILE A 81 25.67 5.52 -14.10
C ILE A 81 26.26 4.16 -14.50
N SER A 82 25.66 3.06 -14.05
CA SER A 82 26.11 1.69 -14.35
C SER A 82 26.15 1.44 -15.86
N ASN A 83 25.09 1.81 -16.58
CA ASN A 83 25.00 1.61 -18.01
C ASN A 83 26.01 2.49 -18.77
N SER A 84 26.25 3.71 -18.32
CA SER A 84 27.24 4.62 -18.92
C SER A 84 28.66 4.08 -18.77
N ILE A 85 29.04 3.64 -17.56
CA ILE A 85 30.35 3.03 -17.30
C ILE A 85 30.50 1.72 -18.07
N GLY A 86 29.50 0.85 -18.01
CA GLY A 86 29.53 -0.43 -18.72
C GLY A 86 29.68 -0.26 -20.24
N SER A 87 28.97 0.71 -20.84
CA SER A 87 29.09 1.03 -22.27
C SER A 87 30.49 1.52 -22.63
N LEU A 88 31.11 2.35 -21.77
CA LEU A 88 32.46 2.84 -21.96
C LEU A 88 33.50 1.70 -21.88
N LEU A 89 33.35 0.80 -20.91
CA LEU A 89 34.20 -0.38 -20.78
C LEU A 89 34.09 -1.30 -21.99
N ILE A 90 32.88 -1.54 -22.50
CA ILE A 90 32.66 -2.32 -23.72
C ILE A 90 33.38 -1.67 -24.90
N ALA A 91 33.20 -0.36 -25.11
CA ALA A 91 33.83 0.36 -26.22
C ALA A 91 35.37 0.29 -26.16
N ILE A 92 35.95 0.48 -24.97
CA ILE A 92 37.39 0.36 -24.76
C ILE A 92 37.87 -1.06 -25.05
N SER A 93 37.18 -2.07 -24.52
CA SER A 93 37.59 -3.48 -24.67
C SER A 93 37.52 -3.94 -26.12
N VAL A 94 36.46 -3.57 -26.85
CA VAL A 94 36.32 -3.92 -28.27
C VAL A 94 37.43 -3.29 -29.11
N ASN A 95 37.80 -2.05 -28.81
CA ASN A 95 38.90 -1.37 -29.50
C ASN A 95 40.22 -2.10 -29.26
N PHE A 96 40.52 -2.46 -28.02
CA PHE A 96 41.74 -3.18 -27.65
C PHE A 96 41.82 -4.60 -28.24
N ILE A 97 40.73 -5.38 -28.20
CA ILE A 97 40.67 -6.73 -28.79
C ILE A 97 40.99 -6.69 -30.29
N THR A 98 40.61 -5.60 -30.96
CA THR A 98 40.83 -5.40 -32.39
C THR A 98 42.27 -4.98 -32.73
N ASP A 99 43.04 -4.46 -31.77
CA ASP A 99 44.40 -3.90 -31.94
C ASP A 99 45.53 -4.94 -31.71
N GLU A 100 45.19 -6.24 -31.69
CA GLU A 100 46.12 -7.40 -31.57
C GLU A 100 47.11 -7.34 -30.38
N LYS A 101 46.76 -6.65 -29.29
CA LYS A 101 47.52 -6.68 -28.03
C LYS A 101 47.06 -7.84 -27.14
N ASP A 102 47.87 -8.20 -26.15
CA ASP A 102 47.66 -9.34 -25.24
C ASP A 102 46.21 -9.42 -24.71
N GLN A 103 45.46 -10.43 -25.16
CA GLN A 103 43.99 -10.39 -25.22
C GLN A 103 43.29 -10.82 -23.93
N ASP A 104 43.99 -11.51 -23.01
CA ASP A 104 43.35 -12.20 -21.88
C ASP A 104 42.64 -11.24 -20.91
N TYR A 105 43.23 -10.07 -20.64
CA TYR A 105 42.64 -9.07 -19.74
C TYR A 105 41.50 -8.27 -20.38
N GLU A 106 41.49 -8.16 -21.70
CA GLU A 106 40.54 -7.34 -22.45
C GLU A 106 39.16 -8.01 -22.53
N TYR A 107 39.14 -9.34 -22.67
CA TYR A 107 37.91 -10.13 -22.55
C TYR A 107 37.28 -10.02 -21.16
N LEU A 108 38.08 -9.93 -20.10
CA LEU A 108 37.56 -9.72 -18.74
C LEU A 108 36.88 -8.35 -18.59
N ILE A 109 37.48 -7.29 -19.15
CA ILE A 109 36.90 -5.94 -19.12
C ILE A 109 35.61 -5.91 -19.96
N LEU A 110 35.58 -6.61 -21.09
CA LEU A 110 34.38 -6.74 -21.92
C LEU A 110 33.22 -7.40 -21.16
N ILE A 111 33.48 -8.54 -20.52
CA ILE A 111 32.49 -9.25 -19.71
C ILE A 111 32.01 -8.39 -18.55
N ALA A 112 32.93 -7.69 -17.86
CA ALA A 112 32.57 -6.77 -16.78
C ALA A 112 31.67 -5.63 -17.27
N GLY A 113 31.96 -5.06 -18.44
CA GLY A 113 31.14 -4.01 -19.05
C GLY A 113 29.73 -4.50 -19.40
N ILE A 114 29.61 -5.68 -20.01
CA ILE A 114 28.32 -6.32 -20.32
C ILE A 114 27.54 -6.59 -19.03
N ALA A 115 28.18 -7.15 -18.01
CA ALA A 115 27.55 -7.40 -16.71
C ALA A 115 27.02 -6.12 -16.07
N LEU A 116 27.78 -5.01 -16.12
CA LEU A 116 27.34 -3.72 -15.58
C LEU A 116 26.08 -3.19 -16.28
N VAL A 117 26.03 -3.26 -17.61
CA VAL A 117 24.85 -2.82 -18.39
C VAL A 117 23.64 -3.70 -18.09
N PHE A 118 23.87 -5.01 -17.99
CA PHE A 118 22.82 -5.97 -17.70
C PHE A 118 22.24 -5.75 -16.30
N LEU A 119 23.09 -5.63 -15.27
CA LEU A 119 22.67 -5.38 -13.89
C LEU A 119 22.00 -4.02 -13.71
N GLY A 120 22.54 -2.97 -14.33
CA GLY A 120 21.92 -1.64 -14.32
C GLY A 120 20.51 -1.68 -14.90
N SER A 121 20.34 -2.31 -16.06
CA SER A 121 19.03 -2.46 -16.70
C SER A 121 18.07 -3.33 -15.86
N LEU A 122 18.57 -4.46 -15.33
CA LEU A 122 17.78 -5.38 -14.51
C LEU A 122 17.30 -4.72 -13.21
N SER A 123 18.11 -3.84 -12.61
CA SER A 123 17.75 -3.13 -11.38
C SER A 123 16.49 -2.28 -11.54
N THR A 124 16.32 -1.60 -12.67
CA THR A 124 15.13 -0.76 -12.93
C THR A 124 13.86 -1.59 -13.11
N ILE A 125 14.00 -2.79 -13.69
CA ILE A 125 12.89 -3.72 -13.91
C ILE A 125 12.50 -4.44 -12.62
N LEU A 126 13.48 -4.89 -11.83
CA LEU A 126 13.24 -5.69 -10.62
C LEU A 126 12.83 -4.85 -9.42
N TYR A 127 13.23 -3.58 -9.35
CA TYR A 127 12.97 -2.73 -8.19
C TYR A 127 11.47 -2.63 -7.79
N PRO A 128 10.51 -2.45 -8.72
CA PRO A 128 9.08 -2.48 -8.39
C PRO A 128 8.63 -3.80 -7.76
N TYR A 129 9.15 -4.93 -8.24
CA TYR A 129 8.81 -6.27 -7.73
C TYR A 129 9.43 -6.52 -6.36
N ALA A 130 10.70 -6.15 -6.18
CA ALA A 130 11.40 -6.24 -4.90
C ALA A 130 10.69 -5.38 -3.84
N ASN A 131 10.35 -4.13 -4.16
CA ASN A 131 9.64 -3.25 -3.23
C ASN A 131 8.29 -3.83 -2.79
N ARG A 132 7.51 -4.41 -3.73
CA ARG A 132 6.25 -5.09 -3.38
C ARG A 132 6.46 -6.34 -2.55
N TRP A 133 7.55 -7.08 -2.74
CA TRP A 133 7.83 -8.30 -2.00
C TRP A 133 8.28 -8.01 -0.57
N PHE A 134 9.19 -7.06 -0.37
CA PHE A 134 9.68 -6.67 0.95
C PHE A 134 8.64 -5.89 1.78
N ASN A 135 7.68 -5.24 1.12
CA ASN A 135 6.58 -4.52 1.79
C ASN A 135 5.26 -5.29 1.83
N LYS A 136 5.21 -6.55 1.37
CA LYS A 136 4.12 -7.46 1.71
C LYS A 136 4.23 -7.79 3.19
N LYS A 137 3.43 -7.14 4.03
CA LYS A 137 3.22 -7.58 5.40
C LYS A 137 2.24 -8.74 5.41
N GLU A 138 2.58 -9.76 6.19
CA GLU A 138 1.69 -10.84 6.66
C GLU A 138 0.34 -10.29 7.17
#